data_AF-A0A9D8PZR3-F1
#
_entry.id   AF-A0A9D8PZR3-F1
#
_cell.length_a   1.000
_cell.length_b   1.000
_cell.length_c   1.000
_cell.angle_alpha   90.00
_cell.angle_beta   90.00
_cell.angle_gamma   90.00
#
_symmetry.space_group_name_H-M   'P 1'
#
loop_
_entity.id
_entity.type
_entity.pdbx_description
1 polymer ?
#
loop_
_entity_poly.entity_id
_entity_poly.type
_entity_poly.pdbx_seq_one_letter_code
_entity_poly.pdbx_strand_id
1 'polypeptide(L)'
;YTDLVKGDLDDANAHRRFYDEYNAVLDMPAQFYLDTIRVVFQEFLLPRGEWYVRGERVDPSAIRDTALLSIEGELDDIAGLGQTEAAQKLCTGIPAARRDHFIVEGAGHYGIFSGRRWREVVYPKVRDFFGAQSAQPAAKKARKSASNVTPLLRRAQR
;
A
#
# COMPACT_ATOMS: atom_id res chain seq x y z
N TYR A 1 7.59 -17.40 -16.50
CA TYR A 1 8.83 -16.57 -16.49
C TYR A 1 8.79 -15.49 -17.57
N THR A 2 8.13 -15.75 -18.71
CA THR A 2 7.85 -14.79 -19.78
C THR A 2 6.81 -13.71 -19.41
N ASP A 3 6.22 -13.80 -18.21
CA ASP A 3 4.97 -13.11 -17.85
C ASP A 3 5.16 -11.81 -17.06
N LEU A 4 6.31 -11.63 -16.38
CA LEU A 4 6.60 -10.48 -15.51
C LEU A 4 6.61 -9.12 -16.23
N VAL A 5 6.99 -9.12 -17.50
CA VAL A 5 7.14 -7.93 -18.38
C VAL A 5 6.22 -8.06 -19.62
N LYS A 6 5.19 -8.92 -19.55
CA LYS A 6 4.30 -9.16 -20.70
C LYS A 6 3.74 -7.84 -21.24
N GLY A 7 3.96 -7.59 -22.53
CA GLY A 7 3.48 -6.41 -23.25
C GLY A 7 4.28 -5.12 -23.07
N ASP A 8 5.43 -5.15 -22.37
CA ASP A 8 6.40 -4.02 -22.30
C ASP A 8 7.74 -4.43 -22.95
N LEU A 9 7.66 -5.19 -24.04
CA LEU A 9 8.81 -5.78 -24.74
C LEU A 9 9.45 -4.75 -25.69
N ASP A 10 10.31 -3.89 -25.17
CA ASP A 10 11.25 -3.11 -25.98
C ASP A 10 12.69 -3.55 -25.70
N ASP A 11 13.44 -3.90 -26.76
CA ASP A 11 14.89 -4.16 -26.87
C ASP A 11 15.58 -5.10 -25.84
N ALA A 12 16.45 -5.98 -26.32
CA ALA A 12 17.16 -6.96 -25.50
C ALA A 12 18.01 -6.34 -24.37
N ASN A 13 18.41 -5.07 -24.50
CA ASN A 13 19.12 -4.33 -23.45
C ASN A 13 18.23 -3.91 -22.28
N ALA A 14 16.96 -3.56 -22.53
CA ALA A 14 16.03 -3.25 -21.44
C ALA A 14 15.70 -4.51 -20.64
N HIS A 15 15.58 -5.65 -21.33
CA HIS A 15 15.47 -6.96 -20.68
C HIS A 15 16.63 -7.26 -19.74
N ARG A 16 17.89 -7.03 -20.14
CA ARG A 16 19.06 -7.26 -19.26
C ARG A 16 19.05 -6.37 -18.03
N ARG A 17 18.81 -5.07 -18.20
CA ARG A 17 18.75 -4.12 -17.06
C ARG A 17 17.65 -4.47 -16.08
N PHE A 18 16.50 -4.90 -16.58
CA PHE A 18 15.40 -5.38 -15.76
C PHE A 18 15.82 -6.59 -14.90
N TYR A 19 16.56 -7.55 -15.46
CA TYR A 19 17.03 -8.70 -14.69
C TYR A 19 18.11 -8.37 -13.66
N ASP A 20 19.00 -7.43 -13.96
CA ASP A 20 20.00 -6.97 -12.99
C ASP A 20 19.32 -6.29 -11.78
N GLU A 21 18.26 -5.52 -12.03
CA GLU A 21 17.46 -4.88 -10.98
C GLU A 21 16.58 -5.89 -10.22
N TYR A 22 15.98 -6.86 -10.92
CA TYR A 22 15.18 -7.94 -10.32
C TYR A 22 16.01 -8.83 -9.37
N ASN A 23 17.28 -9.07 -9.70
CA ASN A 23 18.19 -9.88 -8.87
C ASN A 23 18.86 -9.08 -7.75
N ALA A 24 18.52 -7.81 -7.55
CA ALA A 24 18.98 -7.04 -6.40
C ALA A 24 18.33 -7.60 -5.13
N VAL A 25 19.04 -8.46 -4.44
CA VAL A 25 18.60 -9.07 -3.18
C VAL A 25 19.01 -8.23 -1.97
N LEU A 26 18.13 -8.18 -0.98
CA LEU A 26 18.40 -7.58 0.33
C LEU A 26 18.33 -8.66 1.41
N ASP A 27 19.38 -8.75 2.22
CA ASP A 27 19.37 -9.61 3.40
C ASP A 27 18.38 -9.06 4.44
N MET A 28 17.53 -9.95 4.96
CA MET A 28 16.54 -9.62 5.98
C MET A 28 16.68 -10.55 7.19
N PRO A 29 16.42 -10.07 8.41
CA PRO A 29 16.40 -10.95 9.59
C PRO A 29 15.39 -12.09 9.42
N ALA A 30 15.78 -13.30 9.81
CA ALA A 30 14.92 -14.50 9.69
C ALA A 30 13.55 -14.31 10.36
N GLN A 31 13.51 -13.61 11.49
CA GLN A 31 12.26 -13.34 12.20
C GLN A 31 11.28 -12.52 11.35
N PHE A 32 11.76 -11.50 10.63
CA PHE A 32 10.91 -10.71 9.74
C PHE A 32 10.28 -11.59 8.67
N TYR A 33 11.07 -12.42 8.00
CA TYR A 33 10.60 -13.34 6.96
C TYR A 33 9.57 -14.35 7.47
N LEU A 34 9.87 -15.00 8.61
CA LEU A 34 8.98 -15.99 9.22
C LEU A 34 7.68 -15.36 9.71
N ASP A 35 7.74 -14.17 10.30
CA ASP A 35 6.54 -13.44 10.71
C ASP A 35 5.70 -13.02 9.49
N THR A 36 6.31 -12.58 8.39
CA THR A 36 5.58 -12.28 7.15
C THR A 36 4.84 -13.51 6.62
N ILE A 37 5.49 -14.67 6.51
CA ILE A 37 4.85 -15.90 6.06
C ILE A 37 3.65 -16.24 6.94
N ARG A 38 3.87 -16.28 8.26
CA ARG A 38 2.83 -16.65 9.21
C ARG A 38 1.67 -15.66 9.19
N VAL A 39 1.95 -14.37 9.42
CA VAL A 39 0.93 -13.33 9.62
C VAL A 39 0.16 -13.00 8.34
N VAL A 40 0.87 -12.86 7.22
CA VAL A 40 0.29 -12.37 5.96
C VAL A 40 -0.22 -13.51 5.08
N PHE A 41 0.58 -14.56 4.90
CA PHE A 41 0.31 -15.59 3.89
C PHE A 41 -0.36 -16.85 4.42
N GLN A 42 -0.24 -17.18 5.71
CA GLN A 42 -0.87 -18.38 6.30
C GLN A 42 -2.09 -18.03 7.15
N GLU A 43 -1.94 -17.10 8.09
CA GLU A 43 -2.98 -16.78 9.07
C GLU A 43 -3.89 -15.63 8.64
N PHE A 44 -3.45 -14.79 7.69
CA PHE A 44 -4.21 -13.65 7.18
C PHE A 44 -4.76 -12.73 8.30
N LEU A 45 -3.93 -12.43 9.31
CA LEU A 45 -4.42 -11.80 10.55
C LEU A 45 -5.03 -10.40 10.33
N LEU A 46 -4.50 -9.62 9.39
CA LEU A 46 -4.99 -8.27 9.09
C LEU A 46 -6.43 -8.27 8.56
N PRO A 47 -6.77 -8.94 7.44
CA PRO A 47 -8.14 -8.96 6.93
C PRO A 47 -9.13 -9.67 7.87
N ARG A 48 -8.66 -10.53 8.78
CA ARG A 48 -9.48 -11.15 9.83
C ARG A 48 -9.74 -10.25 11.04
N GLY A 49 -9.02 -9.12 11.17
CA GLY A 49 -9.10 -8.25 12.34
C GLY A 49 -8.44 -8.84 13.59
N GLU A 50 -7.58 -9.84 13.44
CA GLU A 50 -6.91 -10.59 14.51
C GLU A 50 -5.44 -10.17 14.70
N TRP A 51 -4.95 -9.21 13.92
CA TRP A 51 -3.56 -8.76 14.03
C TRP A 51 -3.39 -7.72 15.15
N TYR A 52 -2.51 -8.02 16.10
CA TYR A 52 -2.11 -7.11 17.17
C TYR A 52 -0.62 -6.80 17.06
N VAL A 53 -0.27 -5.52 17.19
CA VAL A 53 1.10 -5.03 17.23
C VAL A 53 1.30 -4.28 18.54
N ARG A 54 2.23 -4.76 19.38
CA ARG A 54 2.52 -4.17 20.71
C ARG A 54 1.28 -4.02 21.60
N GLY A 55 0.35 -4.97 21.50
CA GLY A 55 -0.90 -4.99 22.28
C GLY A 55 -2.04 -4.16 21.67
N GLU A 56 -1.82 -3.47 20.56
CA GLU A 56 -2.85 -2.69 19.86
C GLU A 56 -3.35 -3.45 18.63
N ARG A 57 -4.67 -3.54 18.48
CA ARG A 57 -5.29 -4.15 17.29
C ARG A 57 -5.04 -3.26 16.07
N VAL A 58 -4.56 -3.84 14.99
CA VAL A 58 -4.42 -3.15 13.71
C VAL A 58 -5.80 -3.01 13.06
N ASP A 59 -6.23 -1.77 12.82
CA ASP A 59 -7.56 -1.47 12.29
C ASP A 59 -7.48 -0.47 11.11
N PRO A 60 -7.52 -0.97 9.85
CA PRO A 60 -7.53 -0.11 8.67
C PRO A 60 -8.72 0.84 8.59
N SER A 61 -9.85 0.52 9.23
CA SER A 61 -11.04 1.39 9.23
C SER A 61 -10.83 2.69 10.03
N ALA A 62 -9.79 2.74 10.87
CA ALA A 62 -9.42 3.94 11.62
C ALA A 62 -8.73 5.01 10.76
N ILE A 63 -8.30 4.68 9.53
CA ILE A 63 -7.67 5.61 8.59
C ILE A 63 -8.74 6.55 8.01
N ARG A 64 -8.55 7.87 8.14
CA ARG A 64 -9.57 8.88 7.77
C ARG A 64 -9.04 10.07 6.98
N ASP A 65 -7.84 10.53 7.32
CA ASP A 65 -7.34 11.83 6.87
C ASP A 65 -6.43 11.74 5.63
N THR A 66 -6.76 10.83 4.72
CA THR A 66 -6.01 10.61 3.49
C THR A 66 -6.95 10.17 2.37
N ALA A 67 -6.39 9.95 1.19
CA ALA A 67 -7.05 9.33 0.04
C ALA A 67 -6.39 7.97 -0.23
N LEU A 68 -7.09 7.06 -0.91
CA LEU A 68 -6.59 5.72 -1.22
C LEU A 68 -6.74 5.42 -2.71
N LEU A 69 -5.62 5.18 -3.38
CA LEU A 69 -5.57 4.66 -4.74
C LEU A 69 -5.00 3.25 -4.70
N SER A 70 -5.75 2.27 -5.20
CA SER A 70 -5.25 0.91 -5.45
C SER A 70 -5.00 0.74 -6.94
N ILE A 71 -3.85 0.17 -7.32
CA ILE A 71 -3.47 -0.06 -8.71
C ILE A 71 -3.12 -1.53 -8.87
N GLU A 72 -3.64 -2.19 -9.90
CA GLU A 72 -3.38 -3.59 -10.21
C GLU A 72 -3.02 -3.76 -11.69
N GLY A 73 -2.17 -4.74 -12.00
CA GLY A 73 -1.92 -5.16 -13.37
C GLY A 73 -2.86 -6.30 -13.77
N GLU A 74 -3.47 -6.23 -14.95
CA GLU A 74 -4.39 -7.28 -15.43
C GLU A 74 -3.72 -8.66 -15.53
N LEU A 75 -2.41 -8.69 -15.85
CA LEU A 75 -1.62 -9.91 -16.04
C LEU A 75 -0.65 -10.14 -14.87
N ASP A 76 -0.88 -9.53 -13.71
CA ASP A 76 -0.06 -9.75 -12.50
C ASP A 76 -0.33 -11.13 -11.91
N ASP A 77 0.70 -11.99 -11.90
CA ASP A 77 0.67 -13.35 -11.35
C ASP A 77 1.25 -13.45 -9.93
N ILE A 78 1.71 -12.34 -9.35
CA ILE A 78 2.23 -12.24 -7.99
C ILE A 78 1.15 -11.69 -7.05
N ALA A 79 0.58 -10.54 -7.41
CA ALA A 79 -0.51 -9.88 -6.69
C ALA A 79 -1.70 -9.71 -7.64
N GLY A 80 -2.39 -10.82 -7.89
CA GLY A 80 -3.48 -10.86 -8.86
C GLY A 80 -4.66 -9.95 -8.55
N LEU A 81 -5.53 -9.77 -9.55
CA LEU A 81 -6.69 -8.89 -9.47
C LEU A 81 -7.53 -9.12 -8.21
N GLY A 82 -7.91 -8.01 -7.57
CA GLY A 82 -8.70 -7.97 -6.35
C GLY A 82 -7.89 -8.01 -5.05
N GLN A 83 -6.62 -8.45 -5.06
CA GLN A 83 -5.81 -8.51 -3.84
C GLN A 83 -5.45 -7.12 -3.31
N THR A 84 -5.10 -6.18 -4.19
CA THR A 84 -4.81 -4.79 -3.82
C THR A 84 -6.11 -4.01 -3.64
N GLU A 85 -7.13 -4.28 -4.46
CA GLU A 85 -8.48 -3.70 -4.31
C GLU A 85 -9.09 -4.00 -2.94
N ALA A 86 -8.77 -5.15 -2.32
CA ALA A 86 -9.27 -5.50 -0.99
C ALA A 86 -9.01 -4.43 0.07
N ALA A 87 -7.93 -3.62 -0.07
CA ALA A 87 -7.66 -2.49 0.80
C ALA A 87 -8.80 -1.45 0.81
N GLN A 88 -9.53 -1.29 -0.30
CA GLN A 88 -10.70 -0.41 -0.39
C GLN A 88 -11.83 -0.83 0.55
N LYS A 89 -11.99 -2.14 0.78
CA LYS A 89 -13.00 -2.69 1.69
C LYS A 89 -12.55 -2.62 3.15
N LEU A 90 -11.24 -2.69 3.41
CA LEU A 90 -10.69 -2.59 4.76
C LEU A 90 -10.66 -1.13 5.26
N CYS A 91 -10.29 -0.18 4.40
CA CYS A 91 -10.14 1.24 4.73
C CYS A 91 -11.48 2.01 4.64
N THR A 92 -12.49 1.58 5.39
CA THR A 92 -13.85 2.17 5.36
C THR A 92 -13.93 3.57 5.97
N GLY A 93 -12.96 3.97 6.80
CA GLY A 93 -12.87 5.32 7.35
C GLY A 93 -12.52 6.40 6.32
N ILE A 94 -12.01 6.00 5.15
CA ILE A 94 -11.75 6.90 4.03
C ILE A 94 -13.03 7.04 3.19
N PRO A 95 -13.57 8.26 3.00
CA PRO A 95 -14.77 8.47 2.20
C PRO A 95 -14.63 7.90 0.79
N ALA A 96 -15.69 7.28 0.25
CA ALA A 96 -15.67 6.68 -1.08
C ALA A 96 -15.24 7.66 -2.19
N ALA A 97 -15.59 8.94 -2.08
CA ALA A 97 -15.17 10.00 -3.02
C ALA A 97 -13.66 10.31 -2.99
N ARG A 98 -12.92 9.80 -1.99
CA ARG A 98 -11.46 9.93 -1.85
C ARG A 98 -10.75 8.58 -2.06
N ARG A 99 -11.46 7.62 -2.64
CA ARG A 99 -10.96 6.30 -2.96
C ARG A 99 -11.10 6.04 -4.45
N ASP A 100 -10.10 5.40 -5.02
CA ASP A 100 -10.10 5.06 -6.43
C ASP A 100 -9.36 3.74 -6.67
N HIS A 101 -9.78 3.01 -7.69
CA HIS A 101 -9.20 1.73 -8.08
C HIS A 101 -8.94 1.74 -9.58
N PHE A 102 -7.75 1.29 -9.98
CA PHE A 102 -7.31 1.35 -11.36
C PHE A 102 -6.64 0.04 -11.78
N ILE A 103 -7.16 -0.58 -12.83
CA ILE A 103 -6.58 -1.77 -13.44
C ILE A 103 -5.81 -1.32 -14.69
N VAL A 104 -4.56 -1.74 -14.79
CA VAL A 104 -3.68 -1.46 -15.92
C VAL A 104 -3.75 -2.64 -16.89
N GLU A 105 -4.52 -2.47 -17.96
CA GLU A 105 -4.72 -3.50 -18.99
C GLU A 105 -3.39 -3.95 -19.60
N GLY A 106 -3.25 -5.27 -19.74
CA GLY A 106 -2.08 -5.95 -20.27
C GLY A 106 -0.79 -5.80 -19.44
N ALA A 107 -0.81 -5.15 -18.27
CA ALA A 107 0.37 -5.03 -17.41
C ALA A 107 0.53 -6.27 -16.52
N GLY A 108 1.73 -6.85 -16.52
CA GLY A 108 2.17 -7.76 -15.45
C GLY A 108 2.66 -6.99 -14.22
N HIS A 109 3.14 -7.71 -13.21
CA HIS A 109 3.54 -7.16 -11.91
C HIS A 109 4.49 -5.97 -12.00
N TYR A 110 5.52 -6.03 -12.85
CA TYR A 110 6.50 -4.95 -12.95
C TYR A 110 6.09 -3.83 -13.91
N GLY A 111 5.16 -4.11 -14.83
CA GLY A 111 4.65 -3.13 -15.80
C GLY A 111 3.88 -2.00 -15.12
N ILE A 112 3.41 -2.20 -13.88
CA ILE A 112 2.77 -1.15 -13.09
C ILE A 112 3.75 -0.30 -12.27
N PHE A 113 5.06 -0.59 -12.31
CA PHE A 113 6.09 0.16 -11.58
C PHE A 113 7.20 0.73 -12.49
N SER A 114 7.35 0.19 -13.70
CA SER A 114 8.45 0.53 -14.60
C SER A 114 8.04 0.49 -16.08
N GLY A 115 8.97 0.84 -16.97
CA GLY A 115 8.79 0.69 -18.42
C GLY A 115 7.86 1.72 -19.07
N ARG A 116 7.28 1.37 -20.22
CA ARG A 116 6.39 2.26 -20.99
C ARG A 116 5.07 2.46 -20.26
N ARG A 117 4.47 1.38 -19.77
CA ARG A 117 3.16 1.44 -19.10
C ARG A 117 3.18 2.30 -17.85
N TRP A 118 4.25 2.22 -17.05
CA TRP A 118 4.41 3.16 -15.94
C TRP A 118 4.39 4.61 -16.41
N ARG A 119 5.23 4.97 -17.38
CA ARG A 119 5.39 6.37 -17.83
C ARG A 119 4.14 6.94 -18.49
N GLU A 120 3.45 6.12 -19.28
CA GLU A 120 2.35 6.58 -20.14
C GLU A 120 0.97 6.36 -19.52
N VAL A 121 0.82 5.42 -18.57
CA VAL A 121 -0.48 5.03 -18.01
C VAL A 121 -0.53 5.22 -16.50
N VAL A 122 0.36 4.59 -15.74
CA VAL A 122 0.27 4.56 -14.28
C VAL A 122 0.67 5.88 -13.64
N TYR A 123 1.82 6.43 -14.01
CA TYR A 123 2.32 7.68 -13.45
C TYR A 123 1.35 8.86 -13.68
N PRO A 124 0.77 9.07 -14.89
CA PRO A 124 -0.28 10.07 -15.06
C PRO A 124 -1.47 9.87 -14.12
N LYS A 125 -1.95 8.64 -13.95
CA LYS A 125 -3.04 8.32 -13.00
C LYS A 125 -2.67 8.71 -11.56
N VAL A 126 -1.47 8.36 -11.09
CA VAL A 126 -0.98 8.70 -9.75
C VAL A 126 -0.87 10.22 -9.58
N ARG A 127 -0.24 10.90 -10.54
CA ARG A 127 -0.08 12.36 -10.55
C ARG A 127 -1.42 13.06 -10.48
N ASP A 128 -2.37 12.65 -11.31
CA ASP A 128 -3.69 13.28 -11.41
C ASP A 128 -4.51 13.03 -10.15
N PHE A 129 -4.41 11.82 -9.58
CA PHE A 129 -5.01 11.51 -8.28
C PHE A 129 -4.47 12.42 -7.17
N PHE A 130 -3.14 12.59 -7.07
CA PHE A 130 -2.55 13.50 -6.07
C PHE A 130 -2.93 14.96 -6.31
N GLY A 131 -2.97 15.40 -7.57
CA GLY A 131 -3.44 16.74 -7.95
C GLY A 131 -4.88 17.00 -7.49
N ALA A 132 -5.79 16.05 -7.75
CA ALA A 132 -7.19 16.15 -7.36
C ALA A 132 -7.40 16.20 -5.83
N GLN A 133 -6.56 15.51 -5.06
CA GLN A 133 -6.63 15.54 -3.59
C GLN A 133 -6.00 16.81 -2.99
N SER A 134 -4.96 17.34 -3.61
CA SER A 134 -4.28 18.57 -3.14
C SER A 134 -5.10 19.83 -3.42
N ALA A 135 -5.95 19.81 -4.46
CA ALA A 135 -6.86 20.90 -4.79
C ALA A 135 -8.11 20.95 -3.88
N GLN A 136 -8.39 19.90 -3.11
CA GLN A 136 -9.49 19.92 -2.14
C GLN A 136 -9.06 20.71 -0.89
N PRO A 137 -9.82 21.74 -0.48
CA PRO A 137 -9.47 22.51 0.70
C PRO A 137 -9.40 21.58 1.91
N ALA A 138 -8.24 21.55 2.58
CA ALA A 138 -8.04 20.77 3.79
C ALA A 138 -9.17 21.11 4.78
N ALA A 139 -10.00 20.11 5.10
CA ALA A 139 -11.02 20.27 6.12
C ALA A 139 -10.32 20.72 7.41
N LYS A 140 -10.62 21.95 7.87
CA LYS A 140 -10.08 22.48 9.13
C LYS A 140 -10.49 21.54 10.26
N LYS A 141 -9.58 20.68 10.71
CA LYS A 141 -9.78 19.93 11.94
C LYS A 141 -9.91 20.94 13.08
N ALA A 142 -11.11 21.05 13.65
CA ALA A 142 -11.31 21.75 14.91
C ALA A 142 -10.43 21.06 15.96
N ARG A 143 -9.40 21.76 16.41
CA ARG A 143 -8.51 21.31 17.49
C ARG A 143 -9.36 21.23 18.76
N LYS A 144 -9.80 20.04 19.14
CA LYS A 144 -10.36 19.82 20.48
C LYS A 144 -9.25 20.10 21.49
N SER A 145 -9.42 21.11 22.34
CA SER A 145 -8.53 21.36 23.46
C SER A 145 -8.68 20.22 24.47
N ALA A 146 -7.74 19.28 24.45
CA ALA A 146 -7.61 18.31 25.53
C ALA A 146 -6.88 18.99 26.70
N SER A 147 -7.64 19.70 27.54
CA SER A 147 -7.26 19.91 28.93
C SER A 147 -7.61 18.63 29.67
N ASN A 148 -6.61 17.81 29.99
CA ASN A 148 -6.64 16.89 31.12
C ASN A 148 -5.19 16.47 31.43
N VAL A 149 -4.46 17.37 32.10
CA VAL A 149 -3.23 17.00 32.79
C VAL A 149 -3.66 16.41 34.14
N THR A 150 -3.58 15.09 34.28
CA THR A 150 -3.62 14.44 35.59
C THR A 150 -2.26 14.66 36.27
N PRO A 151 -2.18 15.30 37.45
CA PRO A 151 -0.89 15.47 38.13
C PRO A 151 -0.39 14.12 38.64
N LEU A 152 0.88 13.81 38.35
CA LEU A 152 1.60 12.68 38.93
C LEU A 152 1.72 12.89 40.45
N LEU A 153 1.06 12.04 41.23
CA LEU A 153 1.27 11.93 42.67
C LEU A 153 2.72 11.48 42.93
N ARG A 154 3.54 12.38 43.48
CA ARG A 154 4.87 12.05 44.01
C ARG A 154 4.70 11.07 45.17
N ARG A 155 5.14 9.82 45.01
CA ARG A 155 5.37 8.92 46.14
C ARG A 155 6.52 9.47 46.97
N ALA A 156 6.24 9.81 48.23
CA ALA A 156 7.26 10.07 49.23
C ALA A 156 8.03 8.76 49.50
N GLN A 157 9.35 8.79 49.33
CA GLN A 157 10.24 7.76 49.85
C GLN A 157 10.35 7.96 51.37
N ARG A 158 10.12 6.89 52.12
CA ARG A 158 10.69 6.66 53.45
C ARG A 158 11.75 5.60 53.30
#